data_AF-A0A5Q2NXQ5-F1
#
_entry.id   AF-A0A5Q2NXQ5-F1
#
_cell.length_a   1.000
_cell.length_b   1.000
_cell.length_c   1.000
_cell.angle_alpha   90.00
_cell.angle_beta   90.00
_cell.angle_gamma   90.00
#
_symmetry.space_group_name_H-M   'P 1'
#
loop_
_entity.id
_entity.type
_entity.pdbx_description
1 polymer ?
#
loop_
_entity_poly.entity_id
_entity_poly.type
_entity_poly.pdbx_seq_one_letter_code
_entity_poly.pdbx_strand_id
1 'polypeptide(L)'
;MVVAAFVMALGGCADPEIAGRGIAENLDRETEALLEKESRLSFDFFWNEANAEPGSKGYGLVADRAPGNPGLSSVASTGFGLTALAIGAERGWVTRQEAEERASGTLDTLLNHAAKEHGFLYHFLDMRDGSRAPGSEVSVIDTAIALNGAIVAGEYFGGDVKEKAGELAAQVEWPWYVDPANNQFYMGYSPEGGFAGHWDFYAEQMMMYVLAAGSDTHPVKGDLFYAFKRDSRAYGNGRPFIHSWFGSIFTYQFTHGWLDFRGLTDREGVDWWDNSVAASESARQYAIDIASDYGTFGPNAWGLTASDGPDGYNGLYGSPPSGFDDAAHAVDGTLAPAGALGSIVFTPEAALDALKHFAAKPELWSEYGLADAYNEALSPTWISPDVIGIDKGITLLMIENYRSGFVWELYGRNELVKAGVQAVGLVPAEPAR
;
A
#
# COMPACT_ATOMS: atom_id res chain seq x y z
N MET A 1 -2.83 -56.30 17.80
CA MET A 1 -3.72 -55.83 16.72
C MET A 1 -3.77 -54.31 16.84
N VAL A 2 -2.79 -53.63 16.25
CA VAL A 2 -2.65 -52.17 16.32
C VAL A 2 -2.92 -51.66 14.92
N VAL A 3 -4.02 -50.92 14.78
CA VAL A 3 -4.42 -50.27 13.53
C VAL A 3 -3.63 -48.98 13.43
N ALA A 4 -2.71 -48.90 12.49
CA ALA A 4 -2.03 -47.67 12.11
C ALA A 4 -2.95 -46.87 11.19
N ALA A 5 -3.37 -45.69 11.65
CA ALA A 5 -4.09 -44.72 10.82
C ALA A 5 -3.08 -44.02 9.90
N PHE A 6 -3.28 -44.17 8.59
CA PHE A 6 -2.60 -43.40 7.56
C PHE A 6 -3.23 -41.99 7.53
N VAL A 7 -2.46 -40.98 7.93
CA VAL A 7 -2.79 -39.57 7.67
C VAL A 7 -2.32 -39.28 6.25
N MET A 8 -3.25 -39.12 5.31
CA MET A 8 -2.96 -38.53 4.01
C MET A 8 -2.85 -37.01 4.18
N ALA A 9 -1.64 -36.49 4.06
CA ALA A 9 -1.41 -35.08 3.82
C ALA A 9 -1.78 -34.77 2.37
N LEU A 10 -2.88 -34.04 2.16
CA LEU A 10 -3.17 -33.40 0.88
C LEU A 10 -2.30 -32.14 0.82
N GLY A 11 -1.13 -32.26 0.22
CA GLY A 11 -0.32 -31.10 -0.16
C GLY A 11 -1.04 -30.34 -1.26
N GLY A 12 -1.46 -29.11 -0.97
CA GLY A 12 -1.77 -28.13 -2.01
C GLY A 12 -0.52 -27.92 -2.84
N CYS A 13 -0.61 -28.15 -4.14
CA CYS A 13 0.46 -27.82 -5.06
C CYS A 13 0.47 -26.29 -5.22
N ALA A 14 1.38 -25.61 -4.52
CA ALA A 14 1.82 -24.29 -4.91
C ALA A 14 2.41 -24.41 -6.32
N ASP A 15 2.05 -23.50 -7.22
CA ASP A 15 2.60 -23.48 -8.58
C ASP A 15 4.08 -23.10 -8.48
N PRO A 16 5.03 -23.99 -8.81
CA PRO A 16 6.46 -23.78 -8.54
C PRO A 16 7.12 -22.68 -9.39
N GLU A 17 6.34 -21.93 -10.18
CA GLU A 17 6.82 -20.89 -11.10
C GLU A 17 6.81 -19.46 -10.53
N ILE A 18 6.25 -19.18 -9.35
CA ILE A 18 6.10 -17.80 -8.81
C ILE A 18 7.11 -17.46 -7.69
N ALA A 19 8.11 -18.31 -7.45
CA ALA A 19 9.11 -18.09 -6.39
C ALA A 19 10.47 -17.71 -6.96
N GLY A 20 10.95 -16.48 -6.72
CA GLY A 20 12.31 -16.11 -7.11
C GLY A 20 12.80 -14.69 -6.88
N ARG A 21 12.02 -13.79 -6.23
CA ARG A 21 12.38 -12.36 -6.11
C ARG A 21 12.38 -11.79 -4.70
N GLY A 22 12.04 -12.60 -3.69
CA GLY A 22 12.10 -12.21 -2.28
C GLY A 22 13.53 -11.87 -1.83
N ILE A 23 13.64 -11.16 -0.72
CA ILE A 23 14.93 -10.78 -0.11
C ILE A 23 15.12 -11.34 1.30
N ALA A 24 14.17 -12.17 1.77
CA ALA A 24 14.27 -12.79 3.09
C ALA A 24 15.47 -13.73 3.18
N GLU A 25 16.34 -13.49 4.16
CA GLU A 25 17.50 -14.34 4.46
C GLU A 25 17.29 -15.08 5.78
N ASN A 26 17.46 -16.42 5.78
CA ASN A 26 17.56 -17.31 6.94
C ASN A 26 16.89 -16.84 8.25
N LEU A 27 15.57 -16.59 8.20
CA LEU A 27 14.79 -16.17 9.36
C LEU A 27 14.75 -17.27 10.44
N ASP A 28 14.91 -16.87 11.70
CA ASP A 28 14.64 -17.78 12.81
C ASP A 28 13.13 -18.09 12.90
N ARG A 29 12.79 -19.23 13.54
CA ARG A 29 11.41 -19.72 13.58
C ARG A 29 10.43 -18.79 14.31
N GLU A 30 10.92 -18.04 15.30
CA GLU A 30 10.07 -17.13 16.08
C GLU A 30 9.72 -15.90 15.24
N THR A 31 10.71 -15.31 14.59
CA THR A 31 10.52 -14.19 13.67
C THR A 31 9.58 -14.55 12.52
N GLU A 32 9.76 -15.71 11.90
CA GLU A 32 8.88 -16.18 10.82
C GLU A 32 7.44 -16.39 11.30
N ALA A 33 7.26 -16.91 12.53
CA ALA A 33 5.93 -17.07 13.12
C ALA A 33 5.24 -15.73 13.41
N LEU A 34 5.99 -14.70 13.81
CA LEU A 34 5.46 -13.34 14.00
C LEU A 34 5.04 -12.71 12.67
N LEU A 35 5.87 -12.82 11.63
CA LEU A 35 5.51 -12.35 10.29
C LEU A 35 4.29 -13.08 9.75
N GLU A 36 4.18 -14.39 9.98
CA GLU A 36 3.01 -15.18 9.55
C GLU A 36 1.75 -14.72 10.29
N LYS A 37 1.84 -14.50 11.60
CA LYS A 37 0.73 -13.99 12.39
C LYS A 37 0.26 -12.61 11.88
N GLU A 38 1.17 -11.66 11.70
CA GLU A 38 0.79 -10.32 11.22
C GLU A 38 0.20 -10.36 9.80
N SER A 39 0.80 -11.16 8.91
CA SER A 39 0.32 -11.28 7.53
C SER A 39 -1.06 -11.92 7.49
N ARG A 40 -1.26 -13.02 8.23
CA ARG A 40 -2.56 -13.72 8.27
C ARG A 40 -3.66 -12.81 8.82
N LEU A 41 -3.42 -12.13 9.93
CA LEU A 41 -4.44 -11.28 10.54
C LEU A 41 -4.69 -10.01 9.71
N SER A 42 -3.67 -9.48 9.03
CA SER A 42 -3.87 -8.40 8.05
C SER A 42 -4.70 -8.85 6.86
N PHE A 43 -4.52 -10.09 6.38
CA PHE A 43 -5.40 -10.68 5.37
C PHE A 43 -6.83 -10.87 5.88
N ASP A 44 -7.00 -11.31 7.13
CA ASP A 44 -8.32 -11.52 7.71
C ASP A 44 -9.15 -10.22 7.75
N PHE A 45 -8.52 -9.02 7.83
CA PHE A 45 -9.20 -7.74 7.63
C PHE A 45 -9.86 -7.66 6.23
N PHE A 46 -9.09 -7.87 5.16
CA PHE A 46 -9.60 -7.80 3.78
C PHE A 46 -10.61 -8.91 3.48
N TRP A 47 -10.54 -10.03 4.20
CA TRP A 47 -11.47 -11.12 4.03
C TRP A 47 -12.81 -10.89 4.75
N ASN A 48 -12.75 -10.44 6.01
CA ASN A 48 -13.90 -10.33 6.92
C ASN A 48 -14.58 -8.96 6.86
N GLU A 49 -13.85 -7.88 6.62
CA GLU A 49 -14.37 -6.51 6.52
C GLU A 49 -14.74 -6.12 5.08
N ALA A 50 -14.87 -7.12 4.21
CA ALA A 50 -15.43 -6.98 2.87
C ALA A 50 -16.93 -7.32 2.86
N ASN A 51 -17.70 -6.60 2.04
CA ASN A 51 -19.08 -6.98 1.76
C ASN A 51 -19.12 -8.32 1.00
N ALA A 52 -19.39 -9.41 1.70
CA ALA A 52 -19.49 -10.74 1.13
C ALA A 52 -20.95 -11.19 0.88
N GLU A 53 -21.93 -10.29 0.94
CA GLU A 53 -23.35 -10.64 0.80
C GLU A 53 -23.67 -11.02 -0.67
N PRO A 54 -24.07 -12.28 -0.95
CA PRO A 54 -24.34 -12.71 -2.32
C PRO A 54 -25.42 -11.86 -3.00
N GLY A 55 -25.12 -11.34 -4.18
CA GLY A 55 -26.03 -10.48 -4.96
C GLY A 55 -26.08 -9.02 -4.50
N SER A 56 -25.27 -8.62 -3.51
CA SER A 56 -25.09 -7.22 -3.15
C SER A 56 -24.44 -6.44 -4.29
N LYS A 57 -24.88 -5.19 -4.50
CA LYS A 57 -24.27 -4.31 -5.51
C LYS A 57 -22.89 -3.81 -5.09
N GLY A 58 -22.62 -3.78 -3.78
CA GLY A 58 -21.32 -3.47 -3.21
C GLY A 58 -20.48 -4.72 -2.92
N TYR A 59 -20.78 -5.88 -3.52
CA TYR A 59 -20.04 -7.11 -3.24
C TYR A 59 -18.54 -6.91 -3.46
N GLY A 60 -17.74 -7.32 -2.47
CA GLY A 60 -16.30 -7.27 -2.51
C GLY A 60 -15.67 -5.90 -2.19
N LEU A 61 -16.47 -4.85 -1.96
CA LEU A 61 -15.98 -3.60 -1.38
C LEU A 61 -15.47 -3.85 0.04
N VAL A 62 -14.36 -3.22 0.41
CA VAL A 62 -13.70 -3.39 1.72
C VAL A 62 -13.86 -2.13 2.56
N ALA A 63 -14.07 -2.29 3.86
CA ALA A 63 -14.18 -1.18 4.80
C ALA A 63 -12.92 -0.31 4.78
N ASP A 64 -13.09 0.99 5.02
CA ASP A 64 -11.95 1.90 5.24
C ASP A 64 -11.13 1.47 6.46
N ARG A 65 -11.87 1.14 7.53
CA ARG A 65 -11.33 0.82 8.84
C ARG A 65 -12.29 -0.12 9.57
N ALA A 66 -11.82 -0.73 10.65
CA ALA A 66 -12.64 -1.57 11.51
C ALA A 66 -12.21 -1.45 12.99
N PRO A 67 -13.15 -1.48 13.95
CA PRO A 67 -14.61 -1.65 13.75
C PRO A 67 -15.35 -0.33 13.45
N GLY A 68 -14.66 0.81 13.40
CA GLY A 68 -15.25 2.12 13.07
C GLY A 68 -15.90 2.18 11.68
N ASN A 69 -17.03 2.88 11.56
CA ASN A 69 -17.71 3.19 10.29
C ASN A 69 -17.88 2.01 9.29
N PRO A 70 -18.42 0.85 9.70
CA PRO A 70 -18.46 -0.36 8.85
C PRO A 70 -19.32 -0.22 7.58
N GLY A 71 -20.13 0.83 7.47
CA GLY A 71 -20.91 1.14 6.26
C GLY A 71 -20.14 1.93 5.19
N LEU A 72 -18.91 2.36 5.47
CA LEU A 72 -18.08 3.16 4.58
C LEU A 72 -16.95 2.32 4.00
N SER A 73 -16.93 2.17 2.68
CA SER A 73 -15.83 1.51 1.97
C SER A 73 -14.83 2.54 1.46
N SER A 74 -13.54 2.22 1.57
CA SER A 74 -12.48 2.93 0.86
C SER A 74 -12.10 2.16 -0.42
N VAL A 75 -11.98 2.88 -1.53
CA VAL A 75 -11.51 2.30 -2.79
C VAL A 75 -10.05 1.86 -2.70
N ALA A 76 -9.21 2.59 -1.95
CA ALA A 76 -7.83 2.18 -1.69
C ALA A 76 -7.78 0.86 -0.90
N SER A 77 -8.58 0.73 0.16
CA SER A 77 -8.70 -0.52 0.93
C SER A 77 -9.15 -1.69 0.04
N THR A 78 -10.10 -1.45 -0.86
CA THR A 78 -10.54 -2.45 -1.84
C THR A 78 -9.42 -2.86 -2.81
N GLY A 79 -8.58 -1.92 -3.26
CA GLY A 79 -7.41 -2.19 -4.09
C GLY A 79 -6.35 -3.05 -3.40
N PHE A 80 -5.98 -2.71 -2.17
CA PHE A 80 -5.13 -3.59 -1.36
C PHE A 80 -5.77 -4.96 -1.14
N GLY A 81 -7.08 -5.01 -0.90
CA GLY A 81 -7.86 -6.25 -0.75
C GLY A 81 -7.78 -7.17 -1.95
N LEU A 82 -7.86 -6.64 -3.18
CA LEU A 82 -7.71 -7.44 -4.41
C LEU A 82 -6.33 -8.13 -4.48
N THR A 83 -5.27 -7.44 -4.05
CA THR A 83 -3.93 -8.06 -3.93
C THR A 83 -3.89 -9.07 -2.79
N ALA A 84 -4.49 -8.76 -1.65
CA ALA A 84 -4.56 -9.64 -0.49
C ALA A 84 -5.28 -10.96 -0.81
N LEU A 85 -6.29 -10.97 -1.69
CA LEU A 85 -6.94 -12.20 -2.16
C LEU A 85 -5.97 -13.14 -2.89
N ALA A 86 -5.11 -12.61 -3.76
CA ALA A 86 -4.08 -13.41 -4.44
C ALA A 86 -3.06 -13.96 -3.42
N ILE A 87 -2.62 -13.13 -2.46
CA ILE A 87 -1.71 -13.57 -1.38
C ILE A 87 -2.38 -14.66 -0.53
N GLY A 88 -3.63 -14.48 -0.11
CA GLY A 88 -4.33 -15.45 0.73
C GLY A 88 -4.57 -16.80 0.04
N ALA A 89 -4.81 -16.80 -1.27
CA ALA A 89 -4.86 -18.02 -2.06
C ALA A 89 -3.48 -18.72 -2.14
N GLU A 90 -2.42 -17.96 -2.42
CA GLU A 90 -1.05 -18.50 -2.51
C GLU A 90 -0.55 -19.07 -1.19
N ARG A 91 -0.87 -18.39 -0.08
CA ARG A 91 -0.55 -18.82 1.29
C ARG A 91 -1.48 -19.94 1.79
N GLY A 92 -2.51 -20.31 1.03
CA GLY A 92 -3.49 -21.34 1.40
C GLY A 92 -4.37 -20.96 2.60
N TRP A 93 -4.53 -19.66 2.88
CA TRP A 93 -5.39 -19.15 3.94
C TRP A 93 -6.88 -19.26 3.58
N VAL A 94 -7.17 -19.18 2.29
CA VAL A 94 -8.45 -19.47 1.63
C VAL A 94 -8.18 -20.31 0.38
N THR A 95 -9.19 -20.95 -0.19
CA THR A 95 -8.98 -21.66 -1.45
C THR A 95 -8.82 -20.69 -2.61
N ARG A 96 -8.04 -21.09 -3.64
CA ARG A 96 -7.90 -20.29 -4.86
C ARG A 96 -9.25 -19.96 -5.51
N GLN A 97 -10.19 -20.91 -5.48
CA GLN A 97 -11.54 -20.72 -6.03
C GLN A 97 -12.32 -19.64 -5.26
N GLU A 98 -12.35 -19.70 -3.93
CA GLU A 98 -13.07 -18.70 -3.13
C GLU A 98 -12.49 -17.29 -3.32
N ALA A 99 -11.16 -17.20 -3.40
CA ALA A 99 -10.47 -15.93 -3.66
C ALA A 99 -10.73 -15.40 -5.08
N GLU A 100 -10.75 -16.28 -6.09
CA GLU A 100 -11.08 -15.92 -7.48
C GLU A 100 -12.53 -15.43 -7.60
N GLU A 101 -13.47 -16.14 -6.98
CA GLU A 101 -14.89 -15.75 -6.96
C GLU A 101 -15.07 -14.38 -6.27
N ARG A 102 -14.38 -14.15 -5.14
CA ARG A 102 -14.39 -12.84 -4.47
C ARG A 102 -13.81 -11.76 -5.38
N ALA A 103 -12.65 -11.99 -5.99
CA ALA A 103 -11.98 -11.01 -6.85
C ALA A 103 -12.83 -10.66 -8.08
N SER A 104 -13.39 -11.65 -8.77
CA SER A 104 -14.27 -11.45 -9.93
C SER A 104 -15.50 -10.61 -9.54
N GLY A 105 -16.14 -10.92 -8.42
CA GLY A 105 -17.29 -10.16 -7.92
C GLY A 105 -16.94 -8.74 -7.47
N THR A 106 -15.78 -8.53 -6.84
CA THR A 106 -15.28 -7.18 -6.53
C THR A 106 -15.10 -6.36 -7.81
N LEU A 107 -14.53 -6.95 -8.87
CA LEU A 107 -14.34 -6.26 -10.13
C LEU A 107 -15.67 -5.96 -10.84
N ASP A 108 -16.67 -6.84 -10.75
CA ASP A 108 -18.02 -6.56 -11.24
C ASP A 108 -18.62 -5.32 -10.55
N THR A 109 -18.42 -5.20 -9.23
CA THR A 109 -18.83 -4.02 -8.47
C THR A 109 -18.10 -2.77 -8.94
N LEU A 110 -16.76 -2.79 -9.06
CA LEU A 110 -15.97 -1.64 -9.50
C LEU A 110 -16.30 -1.20 -10.94
N LEU A 111 -16.62 -2.16 -11.82
CA LEU A 111 -17.02 -1.89 -13.20
C LEU A 111 -18.43 -1.28 -13.30
N ASN A 112 -19.39 -1.83 -12.56
CA ASN A 112 -20.81 -1.62 -12.88
C ASN A 112 -21.61 -0.87 -11.80
N HIS A 113 -21.09 -0.77 -10.57
CA HIS A 113 -21.86 -0.29 -9.42
C HIS A 113 -21.14 0.81 -8.64
N ALA A 114 -19.81 0.75 -8.55
CA ALA A 114 -19.02 1.80 -7.93
C ALA A 114 -19.20 3.13 -8.65
N ALA A 115 -19.50 4.18 -7.89
CA ALA A 115 -19.61 5.54 -8.40
C ALA A 115 -18.28 5.95 -9.03
N LYS A 116 -18.37 6.52 -10.24
CA LYS A 116 -17.22 6.95 -11.04
C LYS A 116 -17.51 8.23 -11.78
N GLU A 117 -16.45 8.95 -12.14
CA GLU A 117 -16.46 10.10 -13.03
C GLU A 117 -15.29 9.94 -14.01
N HIS A 118 -15.56 9.92 -15.32
CA HIS A 118 -14.52 9.72 -16.35
C HIS A 118 -13.63 8.46 -16.11
N GLY A 119 -14.25 7.40 -15.57
CA GLY A 119 -13.58 6.15 -15.20
C GLY A 119 -12.86 6.17 -13.84
N PHE A 120 -12.65 7.34 -13.23
CA PHE A 120 -12.05 7.47 -11.91
C PHE A 120 -13.07 7.18 -10.81
N LEU A 121 -12.64 6.46 -9.79
CA LEU A 121 -13.45 6.08 -8.64
C LEU A 121 -13.47 7.21 -7.59
N TYR A 122 -14.55 7.27 -6.82
CA TYR A 122 -14.61 8.08 -5.61
C TYR A 122 -13.77 7.47 -4.49
N HIS A 123 -13.18 8.28 -3.63
CA HIS A 123 -12.38 7.85 -2.47
C HIS A 123 -13.18 6.88 -1.59
N PHE A 124 -14.40 7.29 -1.23
CA PHE A 124 -15.29 6.55 -0.36
C PHE A 124 -16.64 6.25 -1.01
N LEU A 125 -17.11 5.02 -0.77
CA LEU A 125 -18.38 4.49 -1.29
C LEU A 125 -19.26 3.96 -0.15
N ASP A 126 -20.58 3.94 -0.33
CA ASP A 126 -21.48 3.15 0.53
C ASP A 126 -21.19 1.67 0.28
N MET A 127 -20.86 0.97 1.36
CA MET A 127 -20.44 -0.44 1.34
C MET A 127 -21.47 -1.37 0.67
N ARG A 128 -22.75 -1.02 0.70
CA ARG A 128 -23.82 -1.92 0.27
C ARG A 128 -24.10 -1.84 -1.22
N ASP A 129 -23.90 -0.68 -1.82
CA ASP A 129 -24.32 -0.45 -3.21
C ASP A 129 -23.31 0.24 -4.11
N GLY A 130 -22.15 0.65 -3.58
CA GLY A 130 -21.10 1.31 -4.34
C GLY A 130 -21.43 2.75 -4.71
N SER A 131 -22.51 3.34 -4.19
CA SER A 131 -22.80 4.75 -4.43
C SER A 131 -21.79 5.67 -3.72
N ARG A 132 -21.59 6.88 -4.26
CA ARG A 132 -20.70 7.90 -3.69
C ARG A 132 -21.07 8.20 -2.24
N ALA A 133 -20.12 8.07 -1.32
CA ALA A 133 -20.34 8.46 0.07
C ALA A 133 -20.49 9.99 0.21
N PRO A 134 -21.27 10.50 1.18
CA PRO A 134 -21.47 11.94 1.36
C PRO A 134 -20.14 12.69 1.52
N GLY A 135 -19.92 13.70 0.67
CA GLY A 135 -18.72 14.54 0.70
C GLY A 135 -17.48 13.91 0.07
N SER A 136 -17.53 12.66 -0.40
CA SER A 136 -16.39 12.02 -1.04
C SER A 136 -16.06 12.65 -2.39
N GLU A 137 -14.79 12.86 -2.65
CA GLU A 137 -14.20 13.30 -3.91
C GLU A 137 -13.88 12.11 -4.82
N VAL A 138 -13.83 12.36 -6.12
CA VAL A 138 -13.17 11.49 -7.09
C VAL A 138 -11.68 11.55 -6.82
N SER A 139 -11.03 10.40 -6.65
CA SER A 139 -9.64 10.30 -6.20
C SER A 139 -8.78 9.56 -7.24
N VAL A 140 -7.80 10.26 -7.80
CA VAL A 140 -6.89 9.68 -8.79
C VAL A 140 -5.94 8.66 -8.15
N ILE A 141 -5.48 8.90 -6.92
CA ILE A 141 -4.57 7.99 -6.23
C ILE A 141 -5.29 6.71 -5.79
N ASP A 142 -6.51 6.80 -5.28
CA ASP A 142 -7.27 5.61 -4.87
C ASP A 142 -7.69 4.78 -6.09
N THR A 143 -7.99 5.45 -7.21
CA THR A 143 -8.19 4.77 -8.49
C THR A 143 -6.93 4.00 -8.90
N ALA A 144 -5.75 4.61 -8.81
CA ALA A 144 -4.49 3.93 -9.12
C ALA A 144 -4.22 2.73 -8.18
N ILE A 145 -4.50 2.86 -6.88
CA ILE A 145 -4.39 1.77 -5.91
C ILE A 145 -5.35 0.62 -6.28
N ALA A 146 -6.61 0.92 -6.60
CA ALA A 146 -7.59 -0.07 -7.03
C ALA A 146 -7.16 -0.81 -8.31
N LEU A 147 -6.61 -0.07 -9.29
CA LEU A 147 -6.09 -0.67 -10.51
C LEU A 147 -4.88 -1.57 -10.25
N ASN A 148 -3.95 -1.19 -9.39
CA ASN A 148 -2.82 -2.04 -9.03
C ASN A 148 -3.29 -3.37 -8.44
N GLY A 149 -4.26 -3.31 -7.53
CA GLY A 149 -4.91 -4.50 -6.97
C GLY A 149 -5.58 -5.38 -8.01
N ALA A 150 -6.37 -4.77 -8.89
CA ALA A 150 -7.03 -5.46 -10.00
C ALA A 150 -6.04 -6.13 -10.94
N ILE A 151 -4.92 -5.46 -11.26
CA ILE A 151 -3.85 -6.01 -12.11
C ILE A 151 -3.24 -7.25 -11.47
N VAL A 152 -2.86 -7.20 -10.19
CA VAL A 152 -2.28 -8.37 -9.52
C VAL A 152 -3.27 -9.52 -9.45
N ALA A 153 -4.53 -9.26 -9.08
CA ALA A 153 -5.58 -10.27 -9.08
C ALA A 153 -5.79 -10.87 -10.48
N GLY A 154 -5.81 -10.04 -11.52
CA GLY A 154 -5.95 -10.48 -12.91
C GLY A 154 -4.78 -11.35 -13.38
N GLU A 155 -3.54 -10.99 -13.06
CA GLU A 155 -2.36 -11.77 -13.42
C GLU A 155 -2.26 -13.10 -12.63
N TYR A 156 -2.79 -13.16 -11.41
CA TYR A 156 -2.82 -14.39 -10.60
C TYR A 156 -3.96 -15.34 -10.98
N PHE A 157 -5.19 -14.82 -11.07
CA PHE A 157 -6.38 -15.64 -11.28
C PHE A 157 -6.61 -15.97 -12.76
N GLY A 158 -6.21 -15.08 -13.67
CA GLY A 158 -6.41 -15.24 -15.11
C GLY A 158 -7.88 -15.10 -15.51
N GLY A 159 -8.23 -15.60 -16.70
CA GLY A 159 -9.61 -15.70 -17.20
C GLY A 159 -10.43 -14.42 -17.05
N ASP A 160 -11.63 -14.58 -16.49
CA ASP A 160 -12.61 -13.51 -16.28
C ASP A 160 -12.08 -12.37 -15.38
N VAL A 161 -11.30 -12.68 -14.35
CA VAL A 161 -10.69 -11.65 -13.47
C VAL A 161 -9.71 -10.78 -14.26
N LYS A 162 -8.90 -11.39 -15.14
CA LYS A 162 -7.95 -10.66 -15.99
C LYS A 162 -8.65 -9.77 -17.01
N GLU A 163 -9.71 -10.28 -17.63
CA GLU A 163 -10.52 -9.51 -18.58
C GLU A 163 -11.14 -8.28 -17.90
N LYS A 164 -11.81 -8.47 -16.75
CA LYS A 164 -12.42 -7.38 -15.98
C LYS A 164 -11.41 -6.35 -15.46
N ALA A 165 -10.23 -6.79 -15.01
CA ALA A 165 -9.17 -5.89 -14.60
C ALA A 165 -8.68 -5.00 -15.76
N GLY A 166 -8.54 -5.59 -16.95
CA GLY A 166 -8.21 -4.84 -18.17
C GLY A 166 -9.30 -3.85 -18.57
N GLU A 167 -10.57 -4.25 -18.52
CA GLU A 167 -11.71 -3.37 -18.78
C GLU A 167 -11.77 -2.19 -17.80
N LEU A 168 -11.51 -2.44 -16.51
CA LEU A 168 -11.51 -1.40 -15.49
C LEU A 168 -10.41 -0.37 -15.76
N ALA A 169 -9.20 -0.82 -16.09
CA ALA A 169 -8.09 0.06 -16.45
C ALA A 169 -8.35 0.86 -17.73
N ALA A 170 -8.98 0.24 -18.73
CA ALA A 170 -9.28 0.87 -20.02
C ALA A 170 -10.31 2.01 -19.91
N GLN A 171 -11.18 2.00 -18.89
CA GLN A 171 -12.18 3.06 -18.65
C GLN A 171 -11.60 4.37 -18.12
N VAL A 172 -10.37 4.36 -17.58
CA VAL A 172 -9.81 5.55 -16.90
C VAL A 172 -9.28 6.56 -17.91
N GLU A 173 -9.93 7.71 -17.98
CA GLU A 173 -9.57 8.79 -18.90
C GLU A 173 -8.45 9.69 -18.34
N TRP A 174 -7.22 9.15 -18.22
CA TRP A 174 -6.10 9.84 -17.55
C TRP A 174 -5.91 11.33 -17.88
N PRO A 175 -5.99 11.80 -19.15
CA PRO A 175 -5.82 13.21 -19.48
C PRO A 175 -6.86 14.14 -18.86
N TRP A 176 -8.04 13.65 -18.48
CA TRP A 176 -9.08 14.45 -17.83
C TRP A 176 -8.64 14.98 -16.46
N TYR A 177 -7.82 14.22 -15.75
CA TYR A 177 -7.33 14.57 -14.41
C TYR A 177 -6.05 15.43 -14.42
N VAL A 178 -5.52 15.74 -15.61
CA VAL A 178 -4.29 16.52 -15.76
C VAL A 178 -4.62 18.00 -15.92
N ASP A 179 -3.98 18.84 -15.10
CA ASP A 179 -3.93 20.28 -15.32
C ASP A 179 -3.00 20.60 -16.50
N PRO A 180 -3.52 21.07 -17.64
CA PRO A 180 -2.67 21.38 -18.80
C PRO A 180 -1.78 22.62 -18.60
N ALA A 181 -2.10 23.49 -17.62
CA ALA A 181 -1.32 24.70 -17.35
C ALA A 181 -0.07 24.38 -16.52
N ASN A 182 -0.19 23.50 -15.54
CA ASN A 182 0.92 23.08 -14.67
C ASN A 182 1.59 21.78 -15.14
N ASN A 183 0.96 21.05 -16.06
CA ASN A 183 1.37 19.72 -16.49
C ASN A 183 1.55 18.80 -15.26
N GLN A 184 0.52 18.73 -14.40
CA GLN A 184 0.48 17.95 -13.17
C GLN A 184 -0.89 17.31 -13.02
N PHE A 185 -0.98 16.17 -12.34
CA PHE A 185 -2.28 15.66 -11.91
C PHE A 185 -2.86 16.54 -10.81
N TYR A 186 -4.16 16.81 -10.89
CA TYR A 186 -4.91 17.28 -9.72
C TYR A 186 -4.91 16.17 -8.63
N MET A 187 -5.18 16.54 -7.38
CA MET A 187 -5.31 15.54 -6.30
C MET A 187 -6.74 14.99 -6.17
N GLY A 188 -7.72 15.88 -6.28
CA GLY A 188 -9.14 15.57 -6.07
C GLY A 188 -10.03 16.27 -7.08
N TYR A 189 -11.22 15.70 -7.32
CA TYR A 189 -12.31 16.37 -8.02
C TYR A 189 -13.63 16.14 -7.28
N SER A 190 -14.47 17.17 -7.19
CA SER A 190 -15.85 17.02 -6.74
C SER A 190 -16.81 17.67 -7.74
N PRO A 191 -18.00 17.08 -8.00
CA PRO A 191 -19.03 17.74 -8.79
C PRO A 191 -19.42 19.12 -8.27
N GLU A 192 -19.30 19.33 -6.96
CA GLU A 192 -19.66 20.58 -6.29
C GLU A 192 -18.57 21.66 -6.38
N GLY A 193 -17.29 21.26 -6.42
CA GLY A 193 -16.14 22.16 -6.29
C GLY A 193 -15.18 22.17 -7.48
N GLY A 194 -15.31 21.24 -8.43
CA GLY A 194 -14.32 21.02 -9.48
C GLY A 194 -13.04 20.37 -8.98
N PHE A 195 -11.96 20.55 -9.72
CA PHE A 195 -10.62 20.03 -9.39
C PHE A 195 -9.96 20.81 -8.24
N ALA A 196 -9.18 20.11 -7.42
CA ALA A 196 -8.45 20.66 -6.28
C ALA A 196 -7.08 20.00 -6.10
N GLY A 197 -6.13 20.79 -5.59
CA GLY A 197 -4.77 20.34 -5.29
C GLY A 197 -3.96 19.95 -6.51
N HIS A 198 -2.65 19.75 -6.32
CA HIS A 198 -1.74 19.25 -7.35
C HIS A 198 -0.76 18.28 -6.70
N TRP A 199 -0.43 17.21 -7.41
CA TRP A 199 0.66 16.30 -7.05
C TRP A 199 2.01 16.94 -7.40
N ASP A 200 2.36 18.04 -6.73
CA ASP A 200 3.47 18.95 -7.07
C ASP A 200 4.75 18.72 -6.26
N PHE A 201 4.74 17.76 -5.33
CA PHE A 201 5.88 17.32 -4.54
C PHE A 201 5.99 15.79 -4.57
N TYR A 202 7.10 15.21 -4.11
CA TYR A 202 7.19 13.76 -3.94
C TYR A 202 6.18 13.26 -2.89
N ALA A 203 5.48 12.18 -3.22
CA ALA A 203 4.44 11.53 -2.44
C ALA A 203 4.26 10.07 -2.94
N GLU A 204 3.16 9.40 -2.58
CA GLU A 204 2.81 8.02 -2.97
C GLU A 204 2.44 7.84 -4.47
N GLN A 205 2.32 8.95 -5.19
CA GLN A 205 1.79 9.15 -6.55
C GLN A 205 2.47 8.40 -7.71
N MET A 206 3.62 7.73 -7.52
CA MET A 206 4.39 7.16 -8.64
C MET A 206 3.60 6.15 -9.48
N MET A 207 2.80 5.31 -8.83
CA MET A 207 1.91 4.37 -9.51
C MET A 207 0.96 5.03 -10.51
N MET A 208 0.46 6.24 -10.22
CA MET A 208 -0.45 6.96 -11.11
C MET A 208 0.21 7.25 -12.45
N TYR A 209 1.45 7.75 -12.43
CA TYR A 209 2.17 8.09 -13.66
C TYR A 209 2.50 6.85 -14.50
N VAL A 210 2.86 5.74 -13.85
CA VAL A 210 3.14 4.48 -14.56
C VAL A 210 1.87 3.96 -15.24
N LEU A 211 0.75 3.88 -14.51
CA LEU A 211 -0.52 3.43 -15.08
C LEU A 211 -1.01 4.37 -16.19
N ALA A 212 -0.94 5.68 -15.97
CA ALA A 212 -1.38 6.69 -16.93
C ALA A 212 -0.57 6.70 -18.21
N ALA A 213 0.75 6.55 -18.13
CA ALA A 213 1.63 6.51 -19.30
C ALA A 213 1.54 5.16 -20.02
N GLY A 214 1.16 4.09 -19.32
CA GLY A 214 0.97 2.74 -19.86
C GLY A 214 -0.40 2.48 -20.48
N SER A 215 -1.39 3.33 -20.23
CA SER A 215 -2.75 3.21 -20.79
C SER A 215 -2.73 3.22 -22.32
N ASP A 216 -3.45 2.29 -22.94
CA ASP A 216 -3.60 2.20 -24.40
C ASP A 216 -4.82 2.98 -24.92
N THR A 217 -5.82 3.23 -24.08
CA THR A 217 -7.04 3.98 -24.42
C THR A 217 -6.89 5.48 -24.20
N HIS A 218 -6.34 5.87 -23.05
CA HIS A 218 -6.25 7.27 -22.63
C HIS A 218 -4.88 7.59 -22.03
N PRO A 219 -3.77 7.48 -22.78
CA PRO A 219 -2.43 7.75 -22.24
C PRO A 219 -2.17 9.23 -21.92
N VAL A 220 -1.34 9.46 -20.91
CA VAL A 220 -0.58 10.71 -20.75
C VAL A 220 0.85 10.52 -21.26
N LYS A 221 1.56 11.63 -21.49
CA LYS A 221 3.01 11.56 -21.81
C LYS A 221 3.79 11.16 -20.55
N GLY A 222 4.77 10.29 -20.70
CA GLY A 222 5.66 9.88 -19.60
C GLY A 222 6.45 11.04 -18.97
N ASP A 223 6.64 12.16 -19.67
CA ASP A 223 7.22 13.40 -19.14
C ASP A 223 6.47 13.93 -17.90
N LEU A 224 5.19 13.58 -17.74
CA LEU A 224 4.38 13.98 -16.59
C LEU A 224 4.96 13.47 -15.25
N PHE A 225 5.67 12.33 -15.26
CA PHE A 225 6.39 11.78 -14.09
C PHE A 225 7.48 12.70 -13.52
N TYR A 226 7.86 13.74 -14.26
CA TYR A 226 8.93 14.67 -13.90
C TYR A 226 8.40 16.06 -13.52
N ALA A 227 7.09 16.21 -13.36
CA ALA A 227 6.45 17.50 -13.11
C ALA A 227 6.38 17.89 -11.62
N PHE A 228 6.59 16.94 -10.71
CA PHE A 228 6.61 17.21 -9.27
C PHE A 228 8.01 17.61 -8.81
N LYS A 229 8.08 18.39 -7.73
CA LYS A 229 9.34 18.82 -7.14
C LYS A 229 10.08 17.64 -6.51
N ARG A 230 11.35 17.51 -6.88
CA ARG A 230 12.29 16.51 -6.38
C ARG A 230 13.35 17.21 -5.53
N ASP A 231 12.98 17.56 -4.30
CA ASP A 231 13.90 18.22 -3.38
C ASP A 231 14.67 17.18 -2.57
N SER A 232 16.00 17.22 -2.65
CA SER A 232 16.88 16.23 -2.03
C SER A 232 17.60 16.81 -0.83
N ARG A 233 17.36 16.23 0.34
CA ARG A 233 17.96 16.64 1.61
C ARG A 233 18.33 15.42 2.45
N ALA A 234 19.21 15.63 3.42
CA ALA A 234 19.61 14.61 4.39
C ALA A 234 19.15 15.00 5.79
N TYR A 235 18.73 14.03 6.58
CA TYR A 235 18.56 14.21 8.02
C TYR A 235 19.90 14.01 8.74
N GLY A 236 20.38 15.05 9.43
CA GLY A 236 21.66 15.00 10.14
C GLY A 236 22.83 14.65 9.21
N ASN A 237 23.57 13.59 9.56
CA ASN A 237 24.68 13.05 8.75
C ASN A 237 24.26 11.84 7.88
N GLY A 238 22.96 11.62 7.71
CA GLY A 238 22.42 10.55 6.88
C GLY A 238 22.66 10.78 5.38
N ARG A 239 22.20 9.83 4.57
CA ARG A 239 22.25 9.96 3.11
C ARG A 239 21.18 10.95 2.64
N PRO A 240 21.45 11.79 1.63
CA PRO A 240 20.42 12.62 1.03
C PRO A 240 19.45 11.76 0.23
N PHE A 241 18.17 12.11 0.27
CA PHE A 241 17.11 11.48 -0.50
C PHE A 241 16.07 12.54 -0.90
N ILE A 242 15.30 12.26 -1.95
CA ILE A 242 14.16 13.06 -2.35
C ILE A 242 13.07 12.84 -1.32
N HIS A 243 12.75 13.86 -0.53
CA HIS A 243 11.82 13.77 0.59
C HIS A 243 10.38 14.13 0.19
N SER A 244 9.40 13.60 0.91
CA SER A 244 7.98 13.96 0.76
C SER A 244 7.61 15.16 1.62
N TRP A 245 6.49 15.82 1.31
CA TRP A 245 6.14 17.09 1.97
C TRP A 245 6.01 16.97 3.49
N PHE A 246 5.39 15.90 4.02
CA PHE A 246 5.32 15.64 5.47
C PHE A 246 6.41 14.69 5.97
N GLY A 247 7.21 14.10 5.07
CA GLY A 247 8.18 13.08 5.44
C GLY A 247 7.55 11.81 6.06
N SER A 248 6.27 11.57 5.77
CA SER A 248 5.52 10.39 6.19
C SER A 248 5.97 9.17 5.41
N ILE A 249 6.31 8.08 6.11
CA ILE A 249 7.02 6.96 5.47
C ILE A 249 6.17 6.17 4.45
N PHE A 250 4.82 6.19 4.53
CA PHE A 250 3.97 5.51 3.53
C PHE A 250 4.20 5.97 2.09
N THR A 251 4.61 7.23 1.90
CA THR A 251 4.90 7.81 0.57
C THR A 251 6.02 7.08 -0.17
N TYR A 252 6.91 6.40 0.56
CA TYR A 252 8.02 5.58 0.02
C TYR A 252 7.67 4.09 -0.08
N GLN A 253 6.47 3.71 0.37
CA GLN A 253 6.04 2.31 0.47
C GLN A 253 4.98 1.97 -0.56
N PHE A 254 3.96 2.82 -0.72
CA PHE A 254 2.74 2.43 -1.45
C PHE A 254 3.01 2.00 -2.89
N THR A 255 3.75 2.77 -3.68
CA THR A 255 4.08 2.34 -5.05
C THR A 255 4.98 1.09 -5.03
N HIS A 256 5.95 1.01 -4.11
CA HIS A 256 6.82 -0.16 -3.94
C HIS A 256 6.07 -1.41 -3.46
N GLY A 257 4.86 -1.29 -2.93
CA GLY A 257 3.99 -2.44 -2.63
C GLY A 257 3.67 -3.27 -3.87
N TRP A 258 3.61 -2.63 -5.05
CA TRP A 258 3.31 -3.28 -6.32
C TRP A 258 4.46 -3.24 -7.33
N LEU A 259 5.15 -2.11 -7.47
CA LEU A 259 6.20 -1.93 -8.46
C LEU A 259 7.58 -2.20 -7.86
N ASP A 260 8.32 -3.10 -8.48
CA ASP A 260 9.69 -3.42 -8.12
C ASP A 260 10.67 -2.43 -8.76
N PHE A 261 11.22 -1.51 -7.96
CA PHE A 261 12.20 -0.53 -8.42
C PHE A 261 13.64 -1.03 -8.40
N ARG A 262 13.92 -2.26 -7.92
CA ARG A 262 15.29 -2.74 -7.77
C ARG A 262 16.00 -2.81 -9.12
N GLY A 263 17.19 -2.22 -9.17
CA GLY A 263 18.01 -2.19 -10.38
C GLY A 263 17.43 -1.31 -11.49
N LEU A 264 16.49 -0.41 -11.17
CA LEU A 264 15.95 0.59 -12.09
C LEU A 264 16.40 1.98 -11.68
N THR A 265 16.71 2.81 -12.67
CA THR A 265 16.87 4.26 -12.50
C THR A 265 15.94 4.98 -13.47
N ASP A 266 15.45 6.15 -13.08
CA ASP A 266 14.73 7.01 -14.01
C ASP A 266 15.68 7.81 -14.93
N ARG A 267 15.12 8.62 -15.84
CA ARG A 267 15.93 9.39 -16.82
C ARG A 267 16.78 10.50 -16.19
N GLU A 268 16.50 10.89 -14.95
CA GLU A 268 17.28 11.86 -14.19
C GLU A 268 18.36 11.17 -13.33
N GLY A 269 18.44 9.84 -13.39
CA GLY A 269 19.42 9.04 -12.66
C GLY A 269 19.00 8.73 -11.23
N VAL A 270 17.72 8.91 -10.87
CA VAL A 270 17.24 8.58 -9.53
C VAL A 270 17.00 7.08 -9.42
N ASP A 271 17.66 6.46 -8.43
CA ASP A 271 17.34 5.11 -7.95
C ASP A 271 16.26 5.24 -6.86
N TRP A 272 15.02 4.91 -7.22
CA TRP A 272 13.87 5.02 -6.32
C TRP A 272 13.84 3.93 -5.24
N TRP A 273 14.57 2.83 -5.42
CA TRP A 273 14.77 1.86 -4.35
C TRP A 273 15.72 2.44 -3.30
N ASP A 274 16.89 2.93 -3.71
CA ASP A 274 17.87 3.54 -2.80
C ASP A 274 17.29 4.76 -2.07
N ASN A 275 16.47 5.56 -2.76
CA ASN A 275 15.74 6.68 -2.17
C ASN A 275 14.86 6.24 -0.98
N SER A 276 14.09 5.16 -1.16
CA SER A 276 13.24 4.62 -0.08
C SER A 276 14.07 4.01 1.06
N VAL A 277 15.20 3.37 0.77
CA VAL A 277 16.12 2.89 1.83
C VAL A 277 16.65 4.07 2.65
N ALA A 278 17.13 5.13 2.01
CA ALA A 278 17.63 6.31 2.70
C ALA A 278 16.52 6.99 3.53
N ALA A 279 15.28 7.05 3.02
CA ALA A 279 14.14 7.57 3.76
C ALA A 279 13.80 6.73 4.99
N SER A 280 13.78 5.39 4.89
CA SER A 280 13.53 4.49 6.02
C SER A 280 14.63 4.57 7.08
N GLU A 281 15.90 4.63 6.68
CA GLU A 281 17.04 4.85 7.59
C GLU A 281 16.92 6.19 8.33
N SER A 282 16.53 7.25 7.60
CA SER A 282 16.29 8.60 8.15
C SER A 282 15.16 8.60 9.17
N ALA A 283 14.01 8.02 8.83
CA ALA A 283 12.85 7.92 9.72
C ALA A 283 13.17 7.16 11.00
N ARG A 284 13.99 6.10 10.91
CA ARG A 284 14.50 5.38 12.08
C ARG A 284 15.43 6.22 12.93
N GLN A 285 16.39 6.91 12.32
CA GLN A 285 17.33 7.76 13.06
C GLN A 285 16.59 8.89 13.78
N TYR A 286 15.61 9.52 13.14
CA TYR A 286 14.80 10.55 13.77
C TYR A 286 14.05 10.01 15.00
N ALA A 287 13.39 8.85 14.90
CA ALA A 287 12.71 8.21 16.03
C ALA A 287 13.66 7.91 17.22
N ILE A 288 14.92 7.56 16.95
CA ILE A 288 15.95 7.38 17.99
C ILE A 288 16.28 8.72 18.66
N ASP A 289 16.43 9.78 17.88
CA ASP A 289 16.85 11.10 18.38
C ASP A 289 15.77 11.75 19.26
N ILE A 290 14.48 11.52 18.97
CA ILE A 290 13.35 12.06 19.74
C ILE A 290 12.85 11.14 20.85
N ALA A 291 13.50 9.98 21.07
CA ALA A 291 13.07 9.00 22.07
C ALA A 291 13.10 9.53 23.51
N SER A 292 13.92 10.55 23.80
CA SER A 292 13.91 11.21 25.11
C SER A 292 12.69 12.09 25.35
N ASP A 293 12.08 12.58 24.28
CA ASP A 293 10.95 13.50 24.32
C ASP A 293 9.62 12.74 24.33
N TYR A 294 9.58 11.58 23.68
CA TYR A 294 8.43 10.69 23.64
C TYR A 294 8.85 9.23 23.90
N GLY A 295 8.37 8.65 24.99
CA GLY A 295 8.71 7.27 25.38
C GLY A 295 8.24 6.17 24.42
N THR A 296 7.44 6.52 23.41
CA THR A 296 6.95 5.59 22.37
C THR A 296 8.02 5.24 21.36
N PHE A 297 8.92 6.19 21.04
CA PHE A 297 9.88 6.04 19.96
C PHE A 297 11.21 5.45 20.42
N GLY A 298 11.95 4.89 19.47
CA GLY A 298 13.29 4.39 19.71
C GLY A 298 13.82 3.53 18.56
N PRO A 299 14.95 2.82 18.76
CA PRO A 299 15.59 2.04 17.70
C PRO A 299 14.72 0.89 17.15
N ASN A 300 13.75 0.43 17.94
CA ASN A 300 12.82 -0.65 17.59
C ASN A 300 11.35 -0.18 17.59
N ALA A 301 11.11 1.14 17.63
CA ALA A 301 9.79 1.75 17.57
C ALA A 301 9.91 3.03 16.73
N TRP A 302 9.80 2.87 15.42
CA TRP A 302 10.12 3.90 14.43
C TRP A 302 9.21 3.80 13.20
N GLY A 303 9.28 4.81 12.32
CA GLY A 303 8.48 4.88 11.11
C GLY A 303 7.21 5.69 11.32
N LEU A 304 7.34 7.01 11.42
CA LEU A 304 6.18 7.90 11.52
C LEU A 304 5.46 7.95 10.17
N THR A 305 4.15 7.70 10.18
CA THR A 305 3.28 7.73 9.01
C THR A 305 1.90 8.22 9.39
N ALA A 306 1.15 8.71 8.42
CA ALA A 306 -0.25 9.07 8.57
C ALA A 306 -1.04 7.89 9.15
N SER A 307 -1.77 8.14 10.24
CA SER A 307 -2.50 7.12 11.01
C SER A 307 -3.55 7.77 11.90
N ASP A 308 -4.32 6.96 12.62
CA ASP A 308 -5.07 7.44 13.77
C ASP A 308 -4.12 7.95 14.87
N GLY A 309 -4.58 8.95 15.62
CA GLY A 309 -3.95 9.48 16.81
C GLY A 309 -4.98 9.81 17.91
N PRO A 310 -4.52 10.22 19.10
CA PRO A 310 -5.39 10.50 20.25
C PRO A 310 -6.52 11.51 19.98
N ASP A 311 -6.27 12.45 19.06
CA ASP A 311 -7.22 13.50 18.65
C ASP A 311 -7.89 13.22 17.29
N GLY A 312 -7.80 11.97 16.80
CA GLY A 312 -8.32 11.54 15.50
C GLY A 312 -7.21 11.29 14.47
N TYR A 313 -7.60 11.05 13.21
CA TYR A 313 -6.67 10.78 12.12
C TYR A 313 -5.80 12.01 11.81
N ASN A 314 -4.49 11.80 11.64
CA ASN A 314 -3.54 12.85 11.33
C ASN A 314 -2.62 12.46 10.17
N GLY A 315 -2.86 13.07 9.00
CA GLY A 315 -2.05 12.88 7.80
C GLY A 315 -0.66 13.51 7.83
N LEU A 316 -0.32 14.26 8.89
CA LEU A 316 0.94 15.00 9.01
C LEU A 316 2.03 14.23 9.77
N TYR A 317 1.69 13.09 10.37
CA TYR A 317 2.68 12.29 11.10
C TYR A 317 3.80 11.83 10.16
N GLY A 318 5.02 12.24 10.47
CA GLY A 318 6.17 12.06 9.61
C GLY A 318 7.46 12.51 10.27
N SER A 319 8.54 12.53 9.50
CA SER A 319 9.89 12.83 10.01
C SER A 319 10.66 13.76 9.06
N PRO A 320 11.62 14.55 9.56
CA PRO A 320 12.50 15.32 8.71
C PRO A 320 13.39 14.42 7.81
N PRO A 321 13.80 14.93 6.63
CA PRO A 321 13.47 16.23 6.08
C PRO A 321 12.00 16.33 5.65
N SER A 322 11.35 17.46 5.92
CA SER A 322 9.96 17.71 5.51
C SER A 322 9.74 19.17 5.09
N GLY A 323 8.77 19.42 4.23
CA GLY A 323 8.51 20.74 3.66
C GLY A 323 9.76 21.36 3.03
N PHE A 324 9.96 22.66 3.26
CA PHE A 324 11.19 23.37 2.86
C PHE A 324 12.15 23.62 4.03
N ASP A 325 11.67 23.48 5.26
CA ASP A 325 12.33 23.95 6.49
C ASP A 325 12.16 22.99 7.68
N ASP A 326 11.74 21.76 7.40
CA ASP A 326 11.51 20.68 8.38
C ASP A 326 10.38 20.97 9.37
N ALA A 327 9.48 21.91 9.05
CA ALA A 327 8.35 22.29 9.90
C ALA A 327 6.98 21.80 9.40
N ALA A 328 6.94 21.00 8.32
CA ALA A 328 5.68 20.54 7.75
C ALA A 328 5.08 19.30 8.44
N HIS A 329 5.90 18.53 9.15
CA HIS A 329 5.49 17.28 9.79
C HIS A 329 4.95 17.52 11.21
N ALA A 330 4.20 16.55 11.74
CA ALA A 330 3.71 16.55 13.11
C ALA A 330 4.26 15.36 13.90
N VAL A 331 4.49 15.57 15.21
CA VAL A 331 4.88 14.54 16.18
C VAL A 331 4.22 14.83 17.52
N ASP A 332 3.52 13.85 18.07
CA ASP A 332 2.88 13.93 19.40
C ASP A 332 3.13 12.69 20.26
N GLY A 333 4.03 11.80 19.84
CA GLY A 333 4.31 10.51 20.47
C GLY A 333 3.54 9.35 19.85
N THR A 334 2.66 9.58 18.88
CA THR A 334 1.92 8.50 18.21
C THR A 334 2.79 7.78 17.18
N LEU A 335 2.74 6.45 17.18
CA LEU A 335 3.45 5.59 16.24
C LEU A 335 2.52 4.53 15.66
N ALA A 336 2.56 4.37 14.33
CA ALA A 336 1.89 3.31 13.61
C ALA A 336 2.86 2.17 13.25
N PRO A 337 2.61 0.92 13.66
CA PRO A 337 3.45 -0.23 13.28
C PRO A 337 3.64 -0.38 11.76
N ALA A 338 2.65 0.02 10.97
CA ALA A 338 2.71 -0.01 9.50
C ALA A 338 3.88 0.79 8.94
N GLY A 339 4.37 1.83 9.63
CA GLY A 339 5.52 2.60 9.18
C GLY A 339 6.82 1.79 9.11
N ALA A 340 7.14 1.03 10.16
CA ALA A 340 8.30 0.13 10.15
C ALA A 340 8.05 -1.11 9.28
N LEU A 341 6.89 -1.75 9.41
CA LEU A 341 6.60 -3.01 8.72
C LEU A 341 6.38 -2.84 7.22
N GLY A 342 5.78 -1.73 6.78
CA GLY A 342 5.72 -1.34 5.38
C GLY A 342 7.10 -1.01 4.78
N SER A 343 8.12 -0.82 5.61
CA SER A 343 9.50 -0.58 5.19
C SER A 343 10.39 -1.83 5.23
N ILE A 344 9.81 -3.02 5.48
CA ILE A 344 10.58 -4.26 5.70
C ILE A 344 11.51 -4.61 4.54
N VAL A 345 11.14 -4.30 3.31
CA VAL A 345 12.00 -4.60 2.16
C VAL A 345 13.20 -3.67 2.04
N PHE A 346 13.13 -2.49 2.65
CA PHE A 346 14.19 -1.47 2.58
C PHE A 346 15.19 -1.63 3.71
N THR A 347 14.70 -1.89 4.92
CA THR A 347 15.50 -2.03 6.14
C THR A 347 15.08 -3.27 6.92
N PRO A 348 15.35 -4.49 6.40
CA PRO A 348 14.78 -5.73 6.93
C PRO A 348 15.15 -5.97 8.40
N GLU A 349 16.43 -5.87 8.77
CA GLU A 349 16.86 -6.08 10.16
C GLU A 349 16.12 -5.15 11.14
N ALA A 350 16.05 -3.85 10.82
CA ALA A 350 15.39 -2.85 11.66
C ALA A 350 13.86 -3.02 11.74
N ALA A 351 13.23 -3.46 10.66
CA ALA A 351 11.78 -3.72 10.64
C ALA A 351 11.43 -5.01 11.42
N LEU A 352 12.28 -6.04 11.34
CA LEU A 352 12.10 -7.28 12.11
C LEU A 352 12.32 -7.05 13.62
N ASP A 353 13.28 -6.22 13.99
CA ASP A 353 13.47 -5.80 15.38
C ASP A 353 12.27 -4.98 15.90
N ALA A 354 11.69 -4.12 15.05
CA ALA A 354 10.46 -3.41 15.37
C ALA A 354 9.26 -4.37 15.53
N LEU A 355 9.11 -5.36 14.64
CA LEU A 355 8.07 -6.39 14.75
C LEU A 355 8.16 -7.12 16.09
N LYS A 356 9.36 -7.55 16.50
CA LYS A 356 9.57 -8.22 17.79
C LYS A 356 9.22 -7.31 18.96
N HIS A 357 9.57 -6.02 18.87
CA HIS A 357 9.24 -5.03 19.89
C HIS A 357 7.73 -4.82 20.02
N PHE A 358 7.01 -4.63 18.92
CA PHE A 358 5.55 -4.49 18.93
C PHE A 358 4.88 -5.78 19.40
N ALA A 359 5.36 -6.94 18.93
CA ALA A 359 4.81 -8.24 19.30
C ALA A 359 4.92 -8.55 20.80
N ALA A 360 5.93 -7.99 21.48
CA ALA A 360 6.14 -8.13 22.91
C ALA A 360 5.14 -7.32 23.77
N LYS A 361 4.27 -6.51 23.14
CA LYS A 361 3.20 -5.73 23.78
C LYS A 361 1.84 -6.37 23.42
N PRO A 362 1.30 -7.29 24.25
CA PRO A 362 0.08 -8.03 23.92
C PRO A 362 -1.12 -7.14 23.57
N GLU A 363 -1.20 -5.96 24.17
CA GLU A 363 -2.25 -4.96 23.98
C GLU A 363 -2.27 -4.33 22.58
N LEU A 364 -1.18 -4.42 21.81
CA LEU A 364 -1.15 -3.95 20.43
C LEU A 364 -1.79 -4.96 19.46
N TRP A 365 -2.02 -6.22 19.87
CA TRP A 365 -2.64 -7.20 18.99
C TRP A 365 -4.17 -7.06 19.00
N SER A 366 -4.73 -6.78 17.83
CA SER A 366 -6.16 -6.79 17.54
C SER A 366 -6.59 -8.08 16.82
N GLU A 367 -7.87 -8.18 16.46
CA GLU A 367 -8.40 -9.22 15.57
C GLU A 367 -7.73 -9.24 14.19
N TYR A 368 -7.19 -8.10 13.75
CA TYR A 368 -6.62 -7.90 12.43
C TYR A 368 -5.11 -7.61 12.46
N GLY A 369 -4.41 -8.08 13.49
CA GLY A 369 -2.96 -7.92 13.65
C GLY A 369 -2.63 -6.74 14.56
N LEU A 370 -1.44 -6.16 14.42
CA LEU A 370 -1.04 -5.00 15.21
C LEU A 370 -2.00 -3.82 15.02
N ALA A 371 -2.30 -3.06 16.07
CA ALA A 371 -3.18 -1.89 16.04
C ALA A 371 -2.69 -0.84 15.02
N ASP A 372 -3.59 0.04 14.56
CA ASP A 372 -3.25 1.12 13.63
C ASP A 372 -2.11 1.99 14.16
N ALA A 373 -2.27 2.44 15.41
CA ALA A 373 -1.29 3.26 16.09
C ALA A 373 -1.39 3.13 17.62
N TYR A 374 -0.35 3.58 18.31
CA TYR A 374 -0.30 3.68 19.76
C TYR A 374 0.56 4.87 20.22
N ASN A 375 0.34 5.33 21.44
CA ASN A 375 1.06 6.46 22.03
C ASN A 375 1.30 6.18 23.53
N GLU A 376 2.53 5.81 23.86
CA GLU A 376 3.04 5.60 25.23
C GLU A 376 3.54 6.89 25.90
N ALA A 377 3.55 8.02 25.18
CA ALA A 377 3.80 9.32 25.81
C ALA A 377 2.57 9.80 26.64
N LEU A 378 1.41 9.16 26.44
CA LEU A 378 0.21 9.35 27.25
C LEU A 378 0.11 8.34 28.39
N SER A 379 -0.60 8.73 29.46
CA SER A 379 -0.85 7.88 30.62
C SER A 379 -2.35 7.87 30.95
N PRO A 380 -3.06 6.74 30.74
CA PRO A 380 -2.57 5.45 30.23
C PRO A 380 -2.12 5.51 28.76
N THR A 381 -1.36 4.50 28.31
CA THR A 381 -1.03 4.31 26.89
C THR A 381 -2.30 4.37 26.06
N TRP A 382 -2.32 5.22 25.04
CA TRP A 382 -3.38 5.25 24.06
C TRP A 382 -3.07 4.23 22.96
N ILE A 383 -4.09 3.50 22.51
CA ILE A 383 -4.02 2.54 21.42
C ILE A 383 -5.22 2.84 20.54
N SER A 384 -5.02 2.87 19.21
CA SER A 384 -6.11 3.13 18.29
C SER A 384 -7.25 2.12 18.51
N PRO A 385 -8.51 2.57 18.59
CA PRO A 385 -9.65 1.67 18.66
C PRO A 385 -9.90 0.94 17.33
N ASP A 386 -9.31 1.43 16.23
CA ASP A 386 -9.49 0.91 14.88
C ASP A 386 -8.19 0.32 14.32
N VAL A 387 -8.32 -0.44 13.23
CA VAL A 387 -7.28 -0.68 12.21
C VAL A 387 -7.72 -0.05 10.90
N ILE A 388 -6.78 0.46 10.09
CA ILE A 388 -7.07 1.06 8.79
C ILE A 388 -6.60 0.14 7.65
N GLY A 389 -7.43 0.03 6.61
CA GLY A 389 -7.18 -0.89 5.50
C GLY A 389 -5.92 -0.60 4.70
N ILE A 390 -5.55 0.66 4.49
CA ILE A 390 -4.32 1.01 3.76
C ILE A 390 -3.05 0.63 4.55
N ASP A 391 -3.08 0.76 5.88
CA ASP A 391 -1.98 0.40 6.77
C ASP A 391 -1.79 -1.12 6.85
N LYS A 392 -2.91 -1.86 6.88
CA LYS A 392 -2.91 -3.33 6.79
C LYS A 392 -2.48 -3.82 5.43
N GLY A 393 -2.90 -3.13 4.38
CA GLY A 393 -2.58 -3.45 3.00
C GLY A 393 -1.09 -3.37 2.75
N ILE A 394 -0.49 -2.21 3.05
CA ILE A 394 0.94 -2.04 2.82
C ILE A 394 1.78 -2.99 3.67
N THR A 395 1.39 -3.23 4.92
CA THR A 395 2.06 -4.20 5.80
C THR A 395 2.05 -5.60 5.19
N LEU A 396 0.89 -6.08 4.75
CA LEU A 396 0.76 -7.41 4.13
C LEU A 396 1.58 -7.53 2.84
N LEU A 397 1.43 -6.58 1.92
CA LEU A 397 2.10 -6.61 0.61
C LEU A 397 3.61 -6.59 0.77
N MET A 398 4.14 -5.74 1.65
CA MET A 398 5.58 -5.59 1.84
C MET A 398 6.20 -6.79 2.56
N ILE A 399 5.49 -7.41 3.51
CA ILE A 399 5.93 -8.68 4.11
C ILE A 399 5.96 -9.80 3.07
N GLU A 400 4.94 -9.89 2.21
CA GLU A 400 4.92 -10.93 1.17
C GLU A 400 6.02 -10.71 0.12
N ASN A 401 6.24 -9.46 -0.32
CA ASN A 401 7.35 -9.13 -1.21
C ASN A 401 8.73 -9.39 -0.57
N TYR A 402 8.89 -9.11 0.72
CA TYR A 402 10.09 -9.48 1.47
C TYR A 402 10.34 -10.98 1.41
N ARG A 403 9.30 -11.80 1.63
CA ARG A 403 9.41 -13.27 1.65
C ARG A 403 9.67 -13.88 0.28
N SER A 404 8.88 -13.51 -0.73
CA SER A 404 8.79 -14.23 -2.00
C SER A 404 8.98 -13.34 -3.22
N GLY A 405 8.69 -12.04 -3.09
CA GLY A 405 8.59 -11.11 -4.23
C GLY A 405 7.34 -11.34 -5.09
N PHE A 406 6.34 -12.03 -4.54
CA PHE A 406 5.16 -12.50 -5.26
C PHE A 406 4.36 -11.38 -5.94
N VAL A 407 4.09 -10.27 -5.23
CA VAL A 407 3.30 -9.16 -5.78
C VAL A 407 4.06 -8.47 -6.89
N TRP A 408 5.36 -8.21 -6.69
CA TRP A 408 6.26 -7.66 -7.71
C TRP A 408 6.33 -8.50 -8.97
N GLU A 409 6.40 -9.81 -8.81
CA GLU A 409 6.46 -10.73 -9.94
C GLU A 409 5.18 -10.67 -10.78
N LEU A 410 4.01 -10.75 -10.13
CA LEU A 410 2.73 -10.66 -10.81
C LEU A 410 2.54 -9.31 -11.51
N TYR A 411 2.78 -8.21 -10.78
CA TYR A 411 2.62 -6.87 -11.31
C TYR A 411 3.55 -6.61 -12.51
N GLY A 412 4.80 -7.08 -12.44
CA GLY A 412 5.79 -6.95 -13.53
C GLY A 412 5.49 -7.80 -14.77
N ARG A 413 4.56 -8.76 -14.72
CA ARG A 413 4.12 -9.53 -15.90
C ARG A 413 3.13 -8.75 -16.78
N ASN A 414 2.41 -7.79 -16.20
CA ASN A 414 1.33 -7.09 -16.89
C ASN A 414 1.84 -6.13 -17.98
N GLU A 415 1.22 -6.16 -19.16
CA GLU A 415 1.68 -5.38 -20.33
C GLU A 415 1.43 -3.86 -20.19
N LEU A 416 0.33 -3.45 -19.54
CA LEU A 416 0.07 -2.03 -19.26
C LEU A 416 1.17 -1.47 -18.35
N VAL A 417 1.54 -2.23 -17.31
CA VAL A 417 2.60 -1.85 -16.39
C VAL A 417 3.95 -1.74 -17.11
N LYS A 418 4.32 -2.74 -17.92
CA LYS A 418 5.57 -2.70 -18.70
C LYS A 418 5.63 -1.50 -19.64
N ALA A 419 4.53 -1.22 -20.34
CA ALA A 419 4.42 -0.05 -21.20
C ALA A 419 4.58 1.24 -20.41
N GLY A 420 3.95 1.33 -19.23
CA GLY A 420 4.05 2.44 -18.30
C GLY A 420 5.45 2.71 -17.81
N VAL A 421 6.12 1.67 -17.28
CA VAL A 421 7.52 1.72 -16.79
C VAL A 421 8.45 2.22 -17.90
N GLN A 422 8.30 1.69 -19.12
CA GLN A 422 9.06 2.16 -20.27
C GLN A 422 8.75 3.61 -20.63
N ALA A 423 7.46 3.98 -20.65
CA ALA A 423 7.02 5.31 -21.04
C ALA A 423 7.48 6.41 -20.07
N VAL A 424 7.49 6.14 -18.76
CA VAL A 424 8.03 7.07 -17.75
C VAL A 424 9.56 7.11 -17.73
N GLY A 425 10.23 6.22 -18.47
CA GLY A 425 11.69 6.21 -18.61
C GLY A 425 12.42 5.55 -17.44
N LEU A 426 11.79 4.60 -16.75
CA LEU A 426 12.47 3.71 -15.82
C LEU A 426 13.21 2.64 -16.62
N VAL A 427 14.53 2.62 -16.50
CA VAL A 427 15.43 1.75 -17.26
C VAL A 427 16.35 0.99 -16.31
N PRO A 428 16.91 -0.17 -16.73
CA PRO A 428 17.93 -0.85 -15.94
C PRO A 428 19.08 0.10 -15.59
N ALA A 429 19.46 0.13 -14.31
CA ALA A 429 20.55 0.96 -13.83
C ALA A 429 21.84 0.67 -14.61
N GLU A 430 22.58 1.72 -15.02
CA GLU A 430 23.91 1.51 -15.55
C GLU A 430 24.79 0.85 -14.47
N PRO A 431 25.60 -0.16 -14.80
CA PRO A 431 26.58 -0.69 -13.86
C PRO A 431 27.46 0.45 -13.35
N ALA A 432 27.63 0.56 -12.04
CA ALA A 432 28.54 1.54 -11.45
C ALA A 432 29.91 1.45 -12.14
N ARG A 433 30.35 2.55 -12.77
CA ARG A 433 31.60 2.63 -13.53
C ARG A 433 32.84 2.66 -12.66
#